data_AF-A0A8S9C0T4-F1
#
_entry.id   AF-A0A8S9C0T4-F1
#
_cell.length_a   1.000
_cell.length_b   1.000
_cell.length_c   1.000
_cell.angle_alpha   90.00
_cell.angle_beta   90.00
_cell.angle_gamma   90.00
#
_symmetry.space_group_name_H-M   'P 1'
#
loop_
_entity.id
_entity.type
_entity.pdbx_description
1 polymer ?
#
loop_
_entity_poly.entity_id
_entity_poly.type
_entity_poly.pdbx_seq_one_letter_code
_entity_poly.pdbx_strand_id
1 'polypeptide(L)'
;MSNAPTTTFLPLLELQPPTKVETTHEPKQFIYIVIQATTSSNSTHVFKIRGSYDSLKDANKKVIALWEEEAMSKKGYGSRGVKSDGRFWWHIESTGKGDKMVVRIKKTELTLETEGSAKVWD
;
A
#
# COMPACT_ATOMS: atom_id res chain seq x y z
N MET A 1 22.81 15.79 -71.19
CA MET A 1 21.79 15.42 -70.18
C MET A 1 22.53 14.87 -68.98
N SER A 2 22.65 15.66 -67.92
CA SER A 2 23.37 15.30 -66.69
C SER A 2 22.41 15.47 -65.53
N ASN A 3 22.09 14.36 -64.85
CA ASN A 3 21.24 14.35 -63.67
C ASN A 3 22.13 14.58 -62.44
N ALA A 4 21.97 15.72 -61.78
CA ALA A 4 22.54 15.97 -60.45
C ALA A 4 21.51 15.57 -59.38
N PRO A 5 21.88 14.83 -58.32
CA PRO A 5 20.97 14.57 -57.21
C PRO A 5 20.94 15.78 -56.26
N THR A 6 19.72 16.22 -55.94
CA THR A 6 19.42 17.23 -54.93
C THR A 6 19.72 16.66 -53.54
N THR A 7 20.81 17.09 -52.91
CA THR A 7 21.10 16.79 -51.49
C THR A 7 20.33 17.79 -50.62
N THR A 8 19.18 17.36 -50.11
CA THR A 8 18.45 18.08 -49.07
C THR A 8 19.19 17.91 -47.73
N PHE A 9 19.81 18.99 -47.26
CA PHE A 9 20.30 19.10 -45.88
C PHE A 9 19.08 19.18 -44.94
N LEU A 10 18.93 18.22 -44.02
CA LEU A 10 18.02 18.39 -42.89
C LEU A 10 18.72 19.28 -41.83
N PRO A 11 18.00 20.20 -41.18
CA PRO A 11 18.57 20.94 -40.06
C PRO A 11 18.87 19.97 -38.91
N LEU A 12 20.12 19.99 -38.45
CA LEU A 12 20.57 19.30 -37.25
C LEU A 12 19.82 19.90 -36.07
N LEU A 13 18.77 19.23 -35.57
CA LEU A 13 18.20 19.53 -34.26
C LEU A 13 19.32 19.37 -33.24
N GLU A 14 19.77 20.48 -32.65
CA GLU A 14 20.72 20.48 -31.54
C GLU A 14 20.21 19.53 -30.46
N LEU A 15 20.93 18.42 -30.27
CA LEU A 15 20.78 17.55 -29.13
C LEU A 15 21.14 18.36 -27.89
N GLN A 16 20.14 18.90 -27.20
CA GLN A 16 20.34 19.40 -25.85
C GLN A 16 20.88 18.23 -24.99
N PRO A 17 21.96 18.43 -24.23
CA PRO A 17 22.46 17.39 -23.33
C PRO A 17 21.36 17.06 -22.31
N PRO A 18 21.15 15.78 -21.96
CA PRO A 18 20.17 15.42 -20.94
C PRO A 18 20.59 16.10 -19.63
N THR A 19 19.75 17.01 -19.15
CA THR A 19 19.88 17.53 -17.79
C THR A 19 19.68 16.36 -16.86
N LYS A 20 20.77 15.82 -16.31
CA LYS A 20 20.73 14.75 -15.31
C LYS A 20 20.19 15.36 -14.02
N VAL A 21 18.87 15.37 -13.89
CA VAL A 21 18.21 15.64 -12.62
C VAL A 21 18.46 14.40 -11.74
N GLU A 22 19.60 14.37 -11.06
CA GLU A 22 19.80 13.48 -9.91
C GLU A 22 18.95 14.01 -8.76
N THR A 23 17.64 13.76 -8.84
CA THR A 23 16.83 13.73 -7.63
C THR A 23 17.28 12.53 -6.82
N THR A 24 18.16 12.75 -5.84
CA THR A 24 18.44 11.82 -4.75
C THR A 24 17.14 11.62 -3.96
N HIS A 25 16.26 10.73 -4.44
CA HIS A 25 15.15 10.23 -3.66
C HIS A 25 15.73 9.17 -2.73
N GLU A 26 15.86 9.50 -1.45
CA GLU A 26 15.99 8.45 -0.45
C GLU A 26 14.84 7.46 -0.64
N PRO A 27 15.12 6.14 -0.66
CA PRO A 27 14.08 5.15 -0.85
C PRO A 27 13.10 5.23 0.32
N LYS A 28 11.91 5.77 0.08
CA LYS A 28 10.81 5.78 1.06
C LYS A 28 10.50 4.34 1.45
N GLN A 29 10.85 3.97 2.67
CA GLN A 29 10.53 2.66 3.21
C GLN A 29 9.11 2.67 3.76
N PHE A 30 8.34 1.63 3.44
CA PHE A 30 6.97 1.48 3.92
C PHE A 30 6.81 0.16 4.65
N ILE A 31 6.06 0.19 5.75
CA ILE A 31 5.55 -1.02 6.40
C ILE A 31 4.05 -1.13 6.19
N TYR A 32 3.58 -2.36 6.04
CA TYR A 32 2.20 -2.72 5.84
C TYR A 32 1.70 -3.48 7.05
N ILE A 33 0.77 -2.89 7.80
CA ILE A 33 0.23 -3.46 9.02
C ILE A 33 -1.18 -3.99 8.73
N VAL A 34 -1.40 -5.28 8.94
CA VAL A 34 -2.73 -5.90 8.82
C VAL A 34 -3.46 -5.73 10.14
N ILE A 35 -4.59 -5.03 10.10
CA ILE A 35 -5.40 -4.72 11.27
C ILE A 35 -6.76 -5.38 11.10
N GLN A 36 -7.17 -6.09 12.15
CA GLN A 36 -8.50 -6.65 12.31
C GLN A 36 -9.24 -5.86 13.38
N ALA A 37 -10.39 -5.30 13.02
CA ALA A 37 -11.29 -4.62 13.93
C ALA A 37 -12.57 -5.44 14.07
N THR A 38 -12.96 -5.74 15.29
CA THR A 38 -14.25 -6.38 15.60
C THR A 38 -15.09 -5.46 16.45
N THR A 39 -16.33 -5.25 16.04
CA THR A 39 -17.34 -4.52 16.81
C THR A 39 -18.40 -5.52 17.19
N SER A 40 -18.63 -5.70 18.49
CA SER A 40 -19.75 -6.50 18.96
C SER A 40 -21.01 -5.65 19.12
N SER A 41 -22.19 -6.27 19.10
CA SER A 41 -23.48 -5.60 19.36
C SER A 41 -23.50 -4.77 20.65
N ASN A 42 -22.73 -5.17 21.66
CA ASN A 42 -22.60 -4.43 22.92
C ASN A 42 -21.67 -3.19 22.81
N SER A 43 -21.48 -2.66 21.60
CA SER A 43 -20.59 -1.51 21.30
C SER A 43 -19.13 -1.69 21.73
N THR A 44 -18.70 -2.93 21.96
CA THR A 44 -17.30 -3.22 22.29
C THR A 44 -16.48 -3.28 21.00
N HIS A 45 -15.47 -2.42 20.91
CA HIS A 45 -14.54 -2.38 19.79
C HIS A 45 -13.21 -3.00 20.19
N VAL A 46 -12.78 -4.04 19.47
CA VAL A 46 -11.48 -4.68 19.67
C VAL A 46 -10.66 -4.55 18.39
N PHE A 47 -9.42 -4.10 18.55
CA PHE A 47 -8.46 -4.00 17.46
C PHE A 47 -7.31 -4.98 17.70
N LYS A 48 -6.99 -5.77 16.68
CA LYS A 48 -5.88 -6.73 16.70
C LYS A 48 -4.96 -6.46 15.52
N ILE A 49 -3.67 -6.34 15.80
CA ILE A 49 -2.63 -6.37 14.76
C ILE A 49 -2.38 -7.84 14.44
N ARG A 50 -2.52 -8.21 13.17
CA ARG A 50 -2.36 -9.60 12.70
C ARG A 50 -0.99 -9.86 12.08
N GLY A 51 -0.23 -8.79 11.84
CA GLY A 51 1.16 -8.83 11.36
C GLY A 51 1.59 -7.48 10.78
N SER A 52 2.90 -7.28 10.74
CA SER A 52 3.60 -6.21 10.03
C SER A 52 4.44 -6.83 8.93
N TYR A 53 4.44 -6.20 7.75
CA TYR A 53 5.07 -6.74 6.55
C TYR A 53 5.80 -5.63 5.80
N ASP A 54 6.97 -5.93 5.26
CA ASP A 54 7.73 -4.99 4.42
C ASP A 54 7.21 -4.99 2.97
N SER A 55 6.38 -5.97 2.62
CA SER A 55 5.81 -6.17 1.30
C SER A 55 4.29 -6.11 1.33
N LEU A 56 3.71 -5.33 0.41
CA LEU A 56 2.26 -5.32 0.18
C LEU A 56 1.73 -6.70 -0.22
N LYS A 57 2.53 -7.47 -0.98
CA LYS A 57 2.13 -8.82 -1.42
C LYS A 57 1.89 -9.75 -0.23
N ASP A 58 2.76 -9.71 0.77
CA ASP A 58 2.64 -10.59 1.94
C ASP A 58 1.57 -10.12 2.91
N ALA A 59 1.39 -8.80 3.06
CA ALA A 59 0.24 -8.25 3.75
C ALA A 59 -1.09 -8.67 3.09
N ASN A 60 -1.18 -8.60 1.75
CA ASN A 60 -2.36 -9.05 1.00
C ASN A 60 -2.62 -10.55 1.18
N LYS A 61 -1.58 -11.40 1.11
CA LYS A 61 -1.72 -12.84 1.42
C LYS A 61 -2.32 -13.07 2.80
N LYS A 62 -1.87 -12.32 3.82
CA LYS A 62 -2.42 -12.45 5.17
C LYS A 62 -3.89 -12.04 5.22
N VAL A 63 -4.29 -10.96 4.55
CA VAL A 63 -5.70 -10.54 4.49
C VAL A 63 -6.59 -11.60 3.84
N ILE A 64 -6.11 -12.26 2.77
CA ILE A 64 -6.81 -13.36 2.10
C ILE A 64 -6.95 -14.56 3.04
N ALA A 65 -5.86 -14.98 3.68
CA ALA A 65 -5.90 -16.10 4.63
C ALA A 65 -6.90 -15.86 5.76
N LEU A 66 -6.95 -14.64 6.32
CA LEU A 66 -7.93 -14.29 7.35
C LEU A 66 -9.38 -14.33 6.85
N TRP A 67 -9.62 -14.00 5.57
CA TRP A 67 -10.96 -14.15 4.98
C TRP A 67 -11.36 -15.63 4.91
N GLU A 68 -10.46 -16.49 4.45
CA GLU A 68 -10.73 -17.93 4.33
C GLU A 68 -10.97 -18.56 5.72
N GLU A 69 -10.15 -18.21 6.71
CA GLU A 69 -10.29 -18.71 8.08
C GLU A 69 -11.56 -18.21 8.78
N GLU A 70 -11.81 -16.89 8.73
CA GLU A 70 -12.78 -16.23 9.62
C GLU A 70 -14.11 -15.91 8.93
N ALA A 71 -14.15 -15.66 7.62
CA ALA A 71 -15.40 -15.38 6.92
C ALA A 71 -16.18 -16.64 6.60
N MET A 72 -15.51 -17.74 6.22
CA MET A 72 -16.19 -19.02 5.96
C MET A 72 -16.85 -19.61 7.20
N SER A 73 -16.28 -19.36 8.38
CA SER A 73 -16.79 -19.85 9.66
C SER A 73 -17.91 -18.98 10.24
N LYS A 74 -18.17 -17.80 9.67
CA LYS A 74 -19.26 -16.91 10.08
C LYS A 74 -20.42 -16.92 9.09
N LYS A 75 -21.60 -17.37 9.54
CA LYS A 75 -22.86 -17.14 8.81
C LYS A 75 -23.18 -15.64 8.83
N GLY A 76 -22.94 -14.96 7.72
CA GLY A 76 -23.11 -13.52 7.61
C GLY A 76 -22.98 -13.01 6.17
N TYR A 77 -23.28 -11.74 5.96
CA TYR A 77 -23.04 -11.05 4.70
C TYR A 77 -21.67 -10.39 4.78
N GLY A 78 -20.82 -10.66 3.79
CA GLY A 78 -19.50 -10.05 3.72
C GLY A 78 -19.25 -9.41 2.36
N SER A 79 -18.40 -8.39 2.35
CA SER A 79 -17.85 -7.82 1.12
C SER A 79 -16.35 -7.69 1.23
N ARG A 80 -15.68 -7.92 0.10
CA ARG A 80 -14.24 -7.80 -0.05
C ARG A 80 -13.91 -6.96 -1.26
N GLY A 81 -12.75 -6.34 -1.25
CA GLY A 81 -12.31 -5.50 -2.36
C GLY A 81 -10.82 -5.16 -2.30
N VAL A 82 -10.41 -4.43 -3.33
CA VAL A 82 -9.03 -3.95 -3.50
C VAL A 82 -9.09 -2.43 -3.61
N LYS A 83 -8.24 -1.74 -2.86
CA LYS A 83 -8.09 -0.28 -2.98
C LYS A 83 -7.31 0.07 -4.26
N SER A 84 -7.39 1.33 -4.69
CA SER A 84 -6.64 1.82 -5.87
C SER A 84 -5.11 1.62 -5.76
N ASP A 85 -4.58 1.52 -4.54
CA ASP A 85 -3.16 1.25 -4.27
C ASP A 85 -2.82 -0.24 -4.09
N GLY A 86 -3.74 -1.14 -4.46
CA GLY A 86 -3.53 -2.59 -4.43
C GLY A 86 -3.73 -3.25 -3.07
N ARG A 87 -4.11 -2.50 -2.02
CA ARG A 87 -4.38 -3.07 -0.69
C ARG A 87 -5.72 -3.78 -0.62
N PHE A 88 -5.70 -5.01 -0.12
CA PHE A 88 -6.91 -5.79 0.09
C PHE A 88 -7.60 -5.38 1.38
N TRP A 89 -8.92 -5.49 1.37
CA TRP A 89 -9.75 -5.29 2.54
C TRP A 89 -11.00 -6.16 2.45
N TRP A 90 -11.57 -6.47 3.60
CA TRP A 90 -12.88 -7.09 3.67
C TRP A 90 -13.59 -6.74 4.95
N HIS A 91 -14.90 -6.95 4.96
CA HIS A 91 -15.71 -6.90 6.15
C HIS A 91 -16.80 -7.98 6.09
N ILE A 92 -17.26 -8.39 7.26
CA ILE A 92 -18.39 -9.29 7.43
C ILE A 92 -19.25 -8.83 8.60
N GLU A 93 -20.55 -8.92 8.44
CA GLU A 93 -21.54 -8.68 9.47
C GLU A 93 -22.31 -9.97 9.74
N SER A 94 -22.33 -10.39 11.01
CA SER A 94 -23.07 -11.57 11.42
C SER A 94 -24.57 -11.24 11.49
N THR A 95 -25.38 -12.03 10.80
CA THR A 95 -26.83 -11.87 10.71
C THR A 95 -27.57 -12.07 12.03
N GLY A 96 -26.98 -12.76 13.01
CA GLY A 96 -27.65 -13.08 14.27
C GLY A 96 -27.36 -12.12 15.42
N LYS A 97 -26.14 -11.60 15.52
CA LYS A 97 -25.67 -10.84 16.69
C LYS A 97 -25.30 -9.40 16.39
N GLY A 98 -25.38 -8.95 15.13
CA GLY A 98 -24.89 -7.63 14.72
C GLY A 98 -23.38 -7.44 14.89
N ASP A 99 -22.64 -8.53 15.14
CA ASP A 99 -21.19 -8.49 15.27
C ASP A 99 -20.56 -8.20 13.90
N LYS A 100 -19.78 -7.13 13.82
CA LYS A 100 -19.07 -6.70 12.62
C LYS A 100 -17.59 -6.99 12.76
N MET A 101 -16.98 -7.44 11.67
CA MET A 101 -15.54 -7.61 11.59
C MET A 101 -15.03 -6.99 10.31
N VAL A 102 -13.94 -6.24 10.41
CA VAL A 102 -13.29 -5.55 9.30
C VAL A 102 -11.81 -5.89 9.34
N VAL A 103 -11.24 -6.26 8.20
CA VAL A 103 -9.79 -6.44 8.04
C VAL A 103 -9.29 -5.52 6.95
N ARG A 104 -8.21 -4.80 7.24
CA ARG A 104 -7.61 -3.81 6.34
C ARG A 104 -6.11 -3.73 6.51
N ILE A 105 -5.43 -3.26 5.47
CA ILE A 105 -4.00 -2.97 5.48
C ILE A 105 -3.78 -1.47 5.70
N LYS A 106 -3.05 -1.12 6.76
CA LYS A 106 -2.52 0.22 6.97
C LYS A 106 -1.11 0.28 6.36
N LYS A 107 -0.88 1.22 5.44
CA LYS A 107 0.44 1.55 4.91
C LYS A 107 1.01 2.69 5.74
N THR A 108 2.20 2.53 6.27
CA THR A 108 2.89 3.53 7.08
C THR A 108 4.27 3.77 6.48
N GLU A 109 4.64 5.03 6.28
CA GLU A 109 6.00 5.44 5.87
C GLU A 109 6.91 5.40 7.09
N LEU A 110 8.06 4.73 6.98
CA LEU A 110 9.10 4.75 8.00
C LEU A 110 9.91 6.02 7.79
N THR A 111 9.80 6.95 8.72
CA THR A 111 10.78 8.03 8.86
C THR A 111 11.94 7.48 9.69
N LEU A 112 13.12 7.39 9.09
CA LEU A 112 14.36 7.22 9.85
C LEU A 112 14.55 8.50 10.65
N GLU A 113 14.15 8.49 11.92
CA GLU A 113 14.66 9.48 12.85
C GLU A 113 16.16 9.20 12.98
N THR A 114 16.96 10.02 12.32
CA THR A 114 18.39 10.06 12.57
C THR A 114 18.53 10.42 14.04
N GLU A 115 19.07 9.51 14.86
CA GLU A 115 19.38 9.78 16.27
C GLU A 115 20.21 11.07 16.36
N GLY A 116 19.54 12.16 16.69
CA GLY A 116 20.10 13.50 16.71
C GLY A 116 19.57 14.20 17.95
N SER A 117 20.39 14.21 18.99
CA SER A 117 20.22 14.90 20.28
C SER A 117 19.35 14.21 21.33
N ALA A 118 19.98 13.31 22.09
CA ALA A 118 19.72 13.23 23.51
C ALA A 118 19.99 14.62 24.13
N LYS A 119 18.94 15.44 24.27
CA LYS A 119 18.98 16.54 25.25
C LYS A 119 18.67 15.93 26.61
N VAL A 120 19.76 15.57 27.30
CA VAL A 120 19.77 15.54 28.76
C VAL A 120 19.40 16.95 29.21
N TRP A 121 18.30 17.08 29.92
CA TRP A 121 18.00 18.29 30.68
C TRP A 121 18.59 18.07 32.07
N ASP A 122 19.54 18.93 32.45
CA ASP A 122 20.04 19.09 33.81
C ASP A 122 18.91 19.53 34.77
#